data_AF-A0A921NBN5-F1
#
_entry.id   AF-A0A921NBN5-F1
#
_cell.length_a   1.000
_cell.length_b   1.000
_cell.length_c   1.000
_cell.angle_alpha   90.00
_cell.angle_beta   90.00
_cell.angle_gamma   90.00
#
_symmetry.space_group_name_H-M   'P 1'
#
loop_
_entity.id
_entity.type
_entity.pdbx_description
1 polymer ?
#
loop_
_entity_poly.entity_id
_entity_poly.type
_entity_poly.pdbx_seq_one_letter_code
_entity_poly.pdbx_strand_id
1 'polypeptide(L)'
;MTLCEHIKGKYLRLSKGQKIVAQYVINHPHMVVQNSIASLSKEIGVSESTIVRFCYAIEVNGFVALQERLREDLKNPEEQKIESVLW
;
A
#
# COMPACT_ATOMS: atom_id res chain seq x y z
N MET A 1 8.10 -11.11 -5.46
CA MET A 1 8.10 -10.09 -4.39
C MET A 1 6.84 -9.28 -4.54
N THR A 2 5.95 -9.41 -3.57
CA THR A 2 4.69 -8.65 -3.51
C THR A 2 4.97 -7.18 -3.20
N LEU A 3 4.02 -6.31 -3.50
CA LEU A 3 4.09 -4.90 -3.16
C LEU A 3 4.17 -4.70 -1.63
N CYS A 4 3.48 -5.52 -0.84
CA CYS A 4 3.54 -5.46 0.62
C CYS A 4 4.95 -5.75 1.16
N GLU A 5 5.63 -6.77 0.64
CA GLU A 5 7.04 -7.05 0.98
C GLU A 5 7.95 -5.88 0.62
N HIS A 6 7.75 -5.31 -0.58
CA HIS A 6 8.51 -4.14 -1.03
C HIS A 6 8.32 -2.93 -0.10
N ILE A 7 7.09 -2.65 0.33
CA ILE A 7 6.78 -1.57 1.27
C ILE A 7 7.44 -1.82 2.62
N LYS A 8 7.37 -3.04 3.15
CA LYS A 8 8.04 -3.43 4.41
C LYS A 8 9.55 -3.17 4.34
N GLY A 9 10.20 -3.53 3.23
CA GLY A 9 11.64 -3.30 3.01
C GLY A 9 12.05 -1.81 3.00
N LYS A 10 11.14 -0.90 2.64
CA LYS A 10 11.38 0.55 2.62
C LYS A 10 10.88 1.30 3.85
N TYR A 11 10.12 0.63 4.71
CA TYR A 11 9.34 1.26 5.79
C TYR A 11 10.16 2.18 6.69
N LEU A 12 11.38 1.79 7.07
CA LEU A 12 12.24 2.59 7.95
C LEU A 12 12.64 3.95 7.35
N ARG A 13 12.70 4.06 6.02
CA ARG A 13 13.08 5.29 5.29
C ARG A 13 11.91 6.24 5.03
N LEU A 14 10.68 5.81 5.34
CA LEU A 14 9.48 6.61 5.14
C LEU A 14 9.33 7.67 6.24
N SER A 15 8.84 8.86 5.86
CA SER A 15 8.41 9.90 6.82
C SER A 15 7.20 9.44 7.64
N LYS A 16 6.88 10.15 8.73
CA LYS A 16 5.72 9.83 9.60
C LYS A 16 4.42 9.67 8.80
N GLY A 17 4.11 10.62 7.91
CA GLY A 17 2.91 10.56 7.08
C GLY A 17 2.92 9.40 6.09
N GLN A 18 4.08 9.10 5.49
CA GLN A 18 4.21 7.96 4.57
C GLN A 18 4.12 6.62 5.29
N LYS A 19 4.58 6.51 6.54
CA LYS A 19 4.42 5.31 7.38
C LYS A 19 2.95 5.01 7.67
N ILE A 20 2.13 6.05 7.89
CA ILE A 20 0.68 5.89 8.04
C ILE A 20 0.07 5.28 6.77
N VAL A 21 0.42 5.82 5.60
CA VAL A 21 -0.03 5.29 4.30
C VAL A 21 0.44 3.84 4.12
N ALA A 22 1.71 3.57 4.38
CA ALA A 22 2.30 2.22 4.27
C ALA A 22 1.56 1.20 5.13
N GLN A 23 1.31 1.54 6.40
CA GLN A 23 0.61 0.66 7.33
C GLN A 23 -0.81 0.35 6.86
N TYR A 24 -1.54 1.37 6.39
CA TYR A 24 -2.88 1.16 5.86
C TYR A 24 -2.88 0.30 4.60
N VAL A 25 -1.95 0.54 3.67
CA VAL A 25 -1.81 -0.25 2.44
C VAL A 25 -1.54 -1.72 2.73
N ILE A 26 -0.65 -2.01 3.71
CA ILE A 26 -0.33 -3.39 4.12
C ILE A 26 -1.54 -4.06 4.80
N ASN A 27 -2.26 -3.34 5.66
CA ASN A 27 -3.34 -3.91 6.46
C ASN A 27 -4.68 -4.01 5.70
N HIS A 28 -4.90 -3.12 4.72
CA HIS A 28 -6.18 -2.97 4.03
C HIS A 28 -6.01 -2.84 2.50
N PRO A 29 -5.29 -3.75 1.81
CA PRO A 29 -4.99 -3.62 0.38
C PRO A 29 -6.27 -3.58 -0.48
N HIS A 30 -7.30 -4.35 -0.11
CA HIS A 30 -8.60 -4.31 -0.78
C HIS A 30 -9.27 -2.94 -0.72
N MET A 31 -9.18 -2.25 0.43
CA MET A 31 -9.77 -0.93 0.59
C MET A 31 -9.04 0.10 -0.28
N VAL A 32 -7.72 0.02 -0.36
CA VAL A 32 -6.92 0.90 -1.23
C VAL A 32 -7.31 0.74 -2.70
N VAL A 33 -7.55 -0.48 -3.16
CA VAL A 33 -7.94 -0.80 -4.53
C VAL A 33 -9.34 -0.27 -4.90
N GLN A 34 -10.25 -0.18 -3.93
CA GLN A 34 -11.65 0.22 -4.11
C GLN A 34 -11.89 1.73 -3.92
N ASN A 35 -11.03 2.41 -3.15
CA ASN A 35 -11.22 3.80 -2.79
C ASN A 35 -10.45 4.77 -3.70
N SER A 36 -10.97 5.99 -3.85
CA SER A 36 -10.20 7.09 -4.45
C SER A 36 -9.14 7.62 -3.48
N ILE A 37 -8.12 8.30 -4.01
CA ILE A 37 -7.11 8.97 -3.18
C ILE A 37 -7.73 9.99 -2.22
N ALA A 38 -8.81 10.64 -2.61
CA ALA A 38 -9.53 11.63 -1.80
C ALA A 38 -10.30 10.98 -0.64
N SER A 39 -10.84 9.78 -0.82
CA SER A 39 -11.48 9.01 0.25
C SER A 39 -10.42 8.50 1.24
N LEU A 40 -9.38 7.88 0.69
CA LEU A 40 -8.28 7.30 1.47
C LEU A 40 -7.57 8.36 2.32
N SER A 41 -7.29 9.54 1.76
CA SER A 41 -6.61 10.64 2.44
C SER A 41 -7.38 11.12 3.68
N LYS A 42 -8.71 11.24 3.56
CA LYS A 42 -9.60 11.60 4.66
C LYS A 42 -9.66 10.51 5.73
N GLU A 43 -9.77 9.25 5.32
CA GLU A 43 -9.89 8.11 6.23
C GLU A 43 -8.64 7.96 7.11
N ILE A 44 -7.45 8.04 6.52
CA ILE A 44 -6.19 7.80 7.25
C ILE A 44 -5.56 9.07 7.81
N GLY A 45 -6.19 10.23 7.61
CA GLY A 45 -5.77 11.52 8.17
C GLY A 45 -4.46 12.07 7.59
N VAL A 46 -4.23 11.92 6.28
CA VAL A 46 -3.06 12.49 5.57
C VAL A 46 -3.50 13.26 4.33
N SER A 47 -2.64 14.13 3.80
CA SER A 47 -2.95 14.80 2.53
C SER A 47 -2.80 13.88 1.33
N GLU A 48 -3.53 14.14 0.24
CA GLU A 48 -3.36 13.43 -1.04
C GLU A 48 -1.91 13.48 -1.54
N SER A 49 -1.25 14.66 -1.43
CA SER A 49 0.16 14.81 -1.76
C SER A 49 1.09 13.94 -0.91
N THR A 50 0.68 13.55 0.30
CA THR A 50 1.43 12.59 1.13
C THR A 50 1.29 11.17 0.58
N ILE A 51 0.11 10.78 0.11
CA ILE A 51 -0.11 9.49 -0.56
C ILE A 51 0.66 9.42 -1.88
N VAL A 52 0.65 10.49 -2.69
CA VAL A 52 1.42 10.56 -3.94
C VAL A 52 2.93 10.46 -3.66
N ARG A 53 3.44 11.23 -2.70
CA ARG A 53 4.86 11.12 -2.29
C ARG A 53 5.20 9.76 -1.68
N PHE A 54 4.26 9.09 -1.02
CA PHE A 54 4.45 7.71 -0.57
C PHE A 54 4.65 6.78 -1.78
N CYS A 55 3.81 6.88 -2.81
CA CYS A 55 3.95 6.07 -4.02
C CYS A 55 5.35 6.21 -4.63
N TYR A 56 5.83 7.45 -4.82
CA TYR A 56 7.18 7.67 -5.34
C TYR A 56 8.30 7.17 -4.41
N ALA A 57 8.14 7.27 -3.09
CA ALA A 57 9.10 6.76 -2.13
C ALA A 57 9.24 5.23 -2.19
N ILE A 58 8.20 4.53 -2.65
CA ILE A 58 8.23 3.09 -2.93
C ILE A 58 8.45 2.77 -4.41
N GLU A 59 8.93 3.73 -5.22
CA GLU A 59 9.18 3.56 -6.67
C GLU A 59 7.94 3.13 -7.47
N VAL A 60 6.76 3.57 -7.04
CA VAL A 60 5.50 3.38 -7.75
C VAL A 60 5.01 4.72 -8.27
N ASN A 61 4.63 4.77 -9.55
CA ASN A 61 4.29 6.01 -10.24
C ASN A 61 2.84 6.46 -9.94
N GLY A 62 2.63 6.98 -8.74
CA GLY A 62 1.35 7.53 -8.29
C GLY A 62 0.34 6.49 -7.82
N PHE A 63 -0.83 6.98 -7.40
CA PHE A 63 -1.83 6.17 -6.70
C PHE A 63 -2.52 5.13 -7.58
N VAL A 64 -2.77 5.45 -8.86
CA VAL A 64 -3.37 4.47 -9.79
C VAL A 64 -2.44 3.28 -10.00
N ALA A 65 -1.13 3.52 -10.20
CA ALA A 65 -0.15 2.44 -10.32
C ALA A 65 -0.04 1.59 -9.04
N LEU A 66 -0.19 2.21 -7.86
CA LEU A 66 -0.29 1.49 -6.59
C LEU A 66 -1.49 0.56 -6.59
N GLN A 67 -2.67 1.03 -7.00
CA GLN A 67 -3.89 0.23 -7.06
C GLN A 67 -3.77 -0.93 -8.05
N GLU A 68 -3.20 -0.73 -9.24
CA GLU A 68 -3.01 -1.82 -10.21
C GLU A 68 -2.10 -2.91 -9.65
N ARG A 69 -0.98 -2.53 -9.02
CA ARG A 69 -0.04 -3.48 -8.46
C ARG A 69 -0.63 -4.26 -7.28
N LEU A 70 -1.44 -3.60 -6.45
CA LEU A 70 -2.22 -4.30 -5.42
C LEU A 70 -3.26 -5.24 -6.03
N ARG A 71 -3.93 -4.87 -7.13
CA ARG A 71 -4.88 -5.78 -7.82
C ARG A 71 -4.18 -7.03 -8.34
N GLU A 72 -2.98 -6.89 -8.87
CA GLU A 72 -2.16 -8.03 -9.32
C GLU A 72 -1.81 -8.95 -8.15
N ASP A 73 -1.30 -8.40 -7.05
CA ASP A 73 -0.99 -9.17 -5.84
C ASP A 73 -2.23 -9.90 -5.28
N LEU A 74 -3.39 -9.24 -5.30
CA LEU A 74 -4.65 -9.80 -4.80
C LEU A 74 -5.27 -10.88 -5.71
N LYS A 75 -4.89 -10.95 -7.00
CA LYS A 75 -5.38 -11.98 -7.93
C LYS A 75 -4.70 -13.34 -7.73
N ASN A 76 -3.58 -13.38 -7.01
CA ASN A 76 -2.81 -14.60 -6.73
C ASN A 76 -2.90 -14.99 -5.23
N PRO A 77 -4.06 -15.48 -4.75
CA PRO A 77 -4.29 -15.79 -3.34
C PRO A 77 -3.43 -16.95 -2.78
N GLU A 78 -2.72 -17.70 -3.62
CA GLU A 78 -1.92 -18.85 -3.17
C GLU A 78 -0.70 -18.45 -2.32
N GLU A 79 -0.09 -17.28 -2.56
CA GLU A 79 1.02 -16.77 -1.72
C GLU A 79 0.54 -16.30 -0.33
N GLN A 80 -0.67 -15.73 -0.25
CA GLN A 80 -1.26 -15.27 1.02
C GLN A 80 -1.69 -16.42 1.94
N LYS A 81 -2.08 -17.56 1.34
CA LYS A 81 -2.47 -18.75 2.09
C LYS A 81 -1.28 -19.37 2.81
N ILE A 82 -0.10 -19.40 2.20
CA ILE A 82 1.10 -20.05 2.77
C ILE A 82 1.60 -19.30 4.02
N GLU A 83 1.60 -17.97 4.02
CA GLU A 83 1.97 -17.18 5.21
C GLU A 83 0.95 -17.33 6.35
N SER A 84 -0.33 -17.58 6.08
CA SER A 84 -1.35 -17.74 7.14
C SER A 84 -1.36 -19.11 7.83
N VAL A 85 -0.70 -20.13 7.27
CA VAL A 85 -0.59 -21.47 7.88
C VAL A 85 0.71 -21.66 8.65
N LEU A 86 1.65 -20.72 8.55
CA LEU A 86 2.99 -20.82 9.13
C LEU A 86 3.13 -20.11 10.48
N TRP A 87 2.04 -19.64 11.08
CA TRP A 87 1.96 -19.13 12.46
C TRP A 87 0.91 -19.85 13.29
#